data_AF-V7PVC1-F1
#
_entry.id   AF-V7PVC1-F1
#
_cell.length_a   1.000
_cell.length_b   1.000
_cell.length_c   1.000
_cell.angle_alpha   90.00
_cell.angle_beta   90.00
_cell.angle_gamma   90.00
#
_symmetry.space_group_name_H-M   'P 1'
#
loop_
_entity.id
_entity.type
_entity.pdbx_description
1 polymer ?
#
loop_
_entity_poly.entity_id
_entity_poly.type
_entity_poly.pdbx_seq_one_letter_code
_entity_poly.pdbx_strand_id
1 'polypeptide(L)'
;MNYPENTSHIKKWFFKSRQEIDDICLKKYNDFKEKFKTYNVSIPKYADIEKTKLYFCYQLTHFCDIKRLQPQIVECAIVLYNRFYLKEIILEYDPRILIFTCIILAIKLEGYGRLYKINEFFSDIDINLDKVLEHENVVCSSLDFELNFLYTKECIFYLKNQFLNYINKYINKDNEVKNSFENICDKIYVNTSLECLKLLENFFITFTYTPAQIALYCFINNIKINFNIVNADKFILEFITNNNQILFQKLKNKIDELHIKYKDHFDLRNTFDDENTTKQIGETLDMCIDIYDILKKKKSHKKSKKNKLNNQNSEQNESKKMASIK
;
A
#
# COMPACT_ATOMS: atom_id res chain seq x y z
N MET A 1 -8.36 15.25 -18.14
CA MET A 1 -8.79 15.50 -16.75
C MET A 1 -7.63 16.18 -16.02
N ASN A 2 -7.88 17.32 -15.38
CA ASN A 2 -6.88 17.94 -14.51
C ASN A 2 -6.81 17.12 -13.21
N TYR A 3 -5.61 16.69 -12.83
CA TYR A 3 -5.40 16.04 -11.54
C TYR A 3 -5.78 17.02 -10.42
N PRO A 4 -6.61 16.64 -9.45
CA PRO A 4 -7.23 17.62 -8.56
C PRO A 4 -6.23 18.11 -7.51
N GLU A 5 -5.57 19.25 -7.80
CA GLU A 5 -4.48 19.86 -7.02
C GLU A 5 -4.85 20.17 -5.55
N ASN A 6 -6.16 20.34 -5.27
CA ASN A 6 -6.67 20.71 -3.96
C ASN A 6 -7.24 19.55 -3.13
N THR A 7 -6.84 18.31 -3.41
CA THR A 7 -7.27 17.15 -2.61
C THR A 7 -6.43 16.95 -1.35
N SER A 8 -7.04 16.38 -0.31
CA SER A 8 -6.31 15.89 0.87
C SER A 8 -5.26 14.85 0.49
N HIS A 9 -5.57 14.02 -0.52
CA HIS A 9 -4.63 13.07 -1.12
C HIS A 9 -3.30 13.75 -1.48
N ILE A 10 -3.33 14.80 -2.31
CA ILE A 10 -2.10 15.48 -2.73
C ILE A 10 -1.42 16.17 -1.56
N LYS A 11 -2.20 16.86 -0.71
CA LYS A 11 -1.64 17.67 0.38
C LYS A 11 -0.97 16.84 1.48
N LYS A 12 -1.46 15.62 1.75
CA LYS A 12 -1.01 14.81 2.89
C LYS A 12 -0.22 13.56 2.48
N TRP A 13 -0.40 13.06 1.27
CA TRP A 13 0.12 11.75 0.86
C TRP A 13 0.95 11.80 -0.42
N PHE A 14 1.23 12.99 -0.96
CA PHE A 14 2.13 13.16 -2.10
C PHE A 14 3.35 13.99 -1.69
N PHE A 15 4.53 13.42 -1.93
CA PHE A 15 5.81 13.95 -1.48
C PHE A 15 6.70 14.26 -2.69
N LYS A 16 7.55 15.28 -2.57
CA LYS A 16 8.37 15.74 -3.70
C LYS A 16 9.57 14.84 -3.94
N SER A 17 10.03 14.16 -2.91
CA SER A 17 11.23 13.33 -2.99
C SER A 17 11.17 12.14 -2.03
N ARG A 18 11.99 11.15 -2.32
CA ARG A 18 12.24 10.02 -1.41
C ARG A 18 12.78 10.48 -0.06
N GLN A 19 13.62 11.52 -0.04
CA GLN A 19 14.25 12.03 1.19
C GLN A 19 13.20 12.52 2.20
N GLU A 20 12.15 13.21 1.76
CA GLU A 20 11.07 13.67 2.66
C GLU A 20 10.39 12.50 3.38
N ILE A 21 10.21 11.38 2.69
CA ILE A 21 9.60 10.17 3.26
C ILE A 21 10.58 9.47 4.21
N ASP A 22 11.85 9.34 3.80
CA ASP A 22 12.90 8.76 4.62
C ASP A 22 13.07 9.54 5.93
N ASP A 23 13.05 10.88 5.89
CA ASP A 23 13.16 11.72 7.09
C ASP A 23 12.00 11.48 8.07
N ILE A 24 10.77 11.30 7.56
CA ILE A 24 9.59 10.97 8.39
C ILE A 24 9.77 9.62 9.07
N CYS A 25 10.15 8.59 8.31
CA CYS A 25 10.32 7.23 8.82
C CYS A 25 11.50 7.14 9.81
N LEU A 26 12.63 7.76 9.48
CA LEU A 26 13.85 7.75 10.31
C LEU A 26 13.63 8.49 11.63
N LYS A 27 12.92 9.63 11.59
CA LYS A 27 12.54 10.36 12.81
C LYS A 27 11.74 9.45 13.76
N LYS A 28 10.73 8.74 13.25
CA LYS A 28 9.91 7.83 14.07
C LYS A 28 10.71 6.69 14.66
N TYR A 29 11.60 6.11 13.86
CA TYR A 29 12.50 5.06 14.33
C TYR A 29 13.39 5.57 15.47
N ASN A 30 13.96 6.77 15.34
CA ASN A 30 14.80 7.37 16.38
C ASN A 30 13.99 7.72 17.65
N ASP A 31 12.80 8.31 17.49
CA ASP A 31 11.90 8.62 18.60
C ASP A 31 11.50 7.33 19.36
N PHE A 32 11.22 6.25 18.62
CA PHE A 32 10.96 4.93 19.20
C PHE A 32 12.19 4.40 19.96
N LYS A 33 13.38 4.47 19.36
CA LYS A 33 14.63 4.00 19.96
C LYS A 33 14.93 4.70 21.27
N GLU A 34 14.77 6.03 21.34
CA GLU A 34 14.97 6.78 22.57
C GLU A 34 13.93 6.41 23.64
N LYS A 35 12.65 6.25 23.27
CA LYS A 35 11.59 5.78 24.17
C LYS A 35 11.85 4.38 24.72
N PHE A 36 12.55 3.53 23.96
CA PHE A 36 12.87 2.15 24.32
C PHE A 36 14.27 1.93 24.89
N LYS A 37 15.10 2.96 24.99
CA LYS A 37 16.47 2.89 25.51
C LYS A 37 16.60 2.34 26.93
N THR A 38 15.55 2.52 27.75
CA THR A 38 15.49 2.03 29.14
C THR A 38 15.04 0.58 29.24
N TYR A 39 14.59 -0.02 28.13
CA TYR A 39 14.19 -1.42 28.06
C TYR A 39 15.39 -2.22 27.57
N ASN A 40 15.76 -3.26 28.30
CA ASN A 40 16.85 -4.16 27.90
C ASN A 40 16.37 -5.09 26.77
N VAL A 41 16.09 -4.52 25.60
CA VAL A 41 15.55 -5.21 24.42
C VAL A 41 16.38 -4.83 23.18
N SER A 42 16.61 -5.80 22.30
CA SER A 42 17.27 -5.56 21.02
C SER A 42 16.28 -4.87 20.07
N ILE A 43 16.71 -3.80 19.41
CA ILE A 43 15.92 -3.09 18.41
C ILE A 43 16.53 -3.37 17.03
N PRO A 44 15.76 -3.92 16.07
CA PRO A 44 16.25 -4.16 14.71
C PRO A 44 16.78 -2.90 14.04
N LYS A 45 17.71 -3.05 13.09
CA LYS A 45 18.21 -1.90 12.34
C LYS A 45 17.10 -1.35 11.43
N TYR A 46 17.18 -0.05 11.16
CA TYR A 46 16.20 0.63 10.30
C TYR A 46 16.06 -0.02 8.90
N ALA A 47 17.18 -0.42 8.28
CA ALA A 47 17.15 -1.08 6.97
C ALA A 47 16.42 -2.44 7.01
N ASP A 48 16.58 -3.20 8.10
CA ASP A 48 15.92 -4.50 8.27
C ASP A 48 14.41 -4.32 8.47
N ILE A 49 14.00 -3.26 9.17
CA ILE A 49 12.59 -2.87 9.33
C ILE A 49 11.99 -2.47 7.99
N GLU A 50 12.67 -1.64 7.19
CA GLU A 50 12.18 -1.22 5.88
C GLU A 50 12.08 -2.40 4.90
N LYS A 51 13.05 -3.35 4.95
CA LYS A 51 12.99 -4.60 4.17
C LYS A 51 11.81 -5.47 4.62
N THR A 52 11.60 -5.61 5.94
CA THR A 52 10.46 -6.35 6.51
C THR A 52 9.13 -5.72 6.09
N LYS A 53 9.03 -4.39 6.11
CA LYS A 53 7.84 -3.66 5.64
C LYS A 53 7.49 -3.99 4.19
N LEU A 54 8.49 -3.97 3.32
CA LEU A 54 8.31 -4.30 1.91
C LEU A 54 7.92 -5.78 1.73
N TYR A 55 8.57 -6.68 2.45
CA TYR A 55 8.24 -8.11 2.43
C TYR A 55 6.79 -8.38 2.80
N PHE A 56 6.26 -7.75 3.85
CA PHE A 56 4.85 -7.95 4.21
C PHE A 56 3.88 -7.31 3.22
N CYS A 57 4.27 -6.24 2.52
CA CYS A 57 3.49 -5.72 1.40
C CYS A 57 3.44 -6.74 0.24
N TYR A 58 4.57 -7.39 -0.06
CA TYR A 58 4.64 -8.51 -1.00
C TYR A 58 3.77 -9.71 -0.55
N GLN A 59 3.81 -10.09 0.74
CA GLN A 59 2.95 -11.16 1.26
C GLN A 59 1.47 -10.80 1.16
N LEU A 60 1.11 -9.53 1.37
CA LEU A 60 -0.26 -9.03 1.16
C LEU A 60 -0.69 -9.25 -0.29
N THR A 61 0.11 -8.84 -1.28
CA THR A 61 -0.24 -8.99 -2.69
C THR A 61 -0.28 -10.47 -3.11
N HIS A 62 0.68 -11.27 -2.64
CA HIS A 62 0.74 -12.71 -2.90
C HIS A 62 -0.50 -13.43 -2.34
N PHE A 63 -0.89 -13.14 -1.10
CA PHE A 63 -2.11 -13.68 -0.51
C PHE A 63 -3.36 -13.28 -1.30
N CYS A 64 -3.45 -12.00 -1.70
CA CYS A 64 -4.58 -11.52 -2.51
C CYS A 64 -4.68 -12.24 -3.87
N ASP A 65 -3.54 -12.56 -4.49
CA ASP A 65 -3.46 -13.28 -5.76
C ASP A 65 -3.96 -14.73 -5.60
N ILE A 66 -3.52 -15.44 -4.55
CA ILE A 66 -4.03 -16.78 -4.20
C ILE A 66 -5.55 -16.75 -4.02
N LYS A 67 -6.06 -15.72 -3.34
CA LYS A 67 -7.50 -15.51 -3.12
C LYS A 67 -8.24 -14.95 -4.33
N ARG A 68 -7.55 -14.65 -5.43
CA ARG A 68 -8.10 -14.07 -6.67
C ARG A 68 -8.93 -12.81 -6.42
N LEU A 69 -8.46 -11.95 -5.50
CA LEU A 69 -9.10 -10.66 -5.27
C LEU A 69 -8.95 -9.76 -6.50
N GLN A 70 -9.97 -8.95 -6.75
CA GLN A 70 -9.95 -7.99 -7.84
C GLN A 70 -8.80 -6.99 -7.65
N PRO A 71 -8.04 -6.63 -8.70
CA PRO A 71 -6.87 -5.75 -8.57
C PRO A 71 -7.13 -4.44 -7.84
N GLN A 72 -8.32 -3.84 -8.01
CA GLN A 72 -8.72 -2.62 -7.30
C GLN A 72 -8.75 -2.80 -5.77
N ILE A 73 -9.21 -3.95 -5.29
CA ILE A 73 -9.21 -4.28 -3.86
C ILE A 73 -7.77 -4.41 -3.36
N VAL A 74 -6.91 -5.07 -4.14
CA VAL A 74 -5.50 -5.25 -3.80
C VAL A 74 -4.78 -3.91 -3.76
N GLU A 75 -5.01 -3.04 -4.73
CA GLU A 75 -4.46 -1.69 -4.78
C GLU A 75 -4.86 -0.88 -3.53
N CYS A 76 -6.14 -0.93 -3.16
CA CYS A 76 -6.66 -0.30 -1.94
C CYS A 76 -5.95 -0.84 -0.68
N ALA A 77 -5.75 -2.15 -0.58
CA ALA A 77 -5.05 -2.77 0.54
C ALA A 77 -3.57 -2.35 0.63
N ILE A 78 -2.86 -2.28 -0.50
CA ILE A 78 -1.47 -1.78 -0.57
C ILE A 78 -1.40 -0.33 -0.10
N VAL A 79 -2.31 0.54 -0.59
CA VAL A 79 -2.33 1.96 -0.22
C VAL A 79 -2.62 2.14 1.27
N LEU A 80 -3.58 1.38 1.82
CA LEU A 80 -3.86 1.37 3.26
C LEU A 80 -2.61 0.99 4.07
N TYR A 81 -1.96 -0.11 3.69
CA TYR A 81 -0.76 -0.62 4.36
C TYR A 81 0.39 0.39 4.33
N ASN A 82 0.69 0.93 3.14
CA ASN A 82 1.77 1.91 2.97
C ASN A 82 1.46 3.20 3.74
N ARG A 83 0.24 3.74 3.65
CA ARG A 83 -0.14 4.94 4.40
C ARG A 83 -0.08 4.73 5.90
N PHE A 84 -0.50 3.55 6.37
CA PHE A 84 -0.44 3.19 7.77
C PHE A 84 1.00 3.21 8.26
N TYR A 85 1.93 2.53 7.57
CA TYR A 85 3.34 2.50 7.96
C TYR A 85 4.16 3.75 7.59
N LEU A 86 3.56 4.72 6.88
CA LEU A 86 4.07 6.08 6.85
C LEU A 86 3.74 6.83 8.14
N LYS A 87 2.60 6.53 8.78
CA LYS A 87 2.10 7.17 10.01
C LYS A 87 2.53 6.44 11.28
N GLU A 88 2.70 5.14 11.21
CA GLU A 88 3.06 4.25 12.31
C GLU A 88 4.35 3.48 11.98
N ILE A 89 4.83 2.63 12.88
CA ILE A 89 6.05 1.84 12.70
C ILE A 89 5.82 0.36 13.03
N ILE A 90 6.50 -0.53 12.30
CA ILE A 90 6.45 -1.98 12.53
C ILE A 90 6.78 -2.36 13.97
N LEU A 91 7.68 -1.62 14.63
CA LEU A 91 8.03 -1.87 16.03
C LEU A 91 6.87 -1.66 17.02
N GLU A 92 5.82 -0.93 16.64
CA GLU A 92 4.61 -0.78 17.47
C GLU A 92 3.42 -1.60 16.96
N TYR A 93 3.38 -1.92 15.67
CA TYR A 93 2.25 -2.60 15.02
C TYR A 93 2.72 -3.77 14.15
N ASP A 94 2.26 -4.97 14.53
CA ASP A 94 2.66 -6.23 13.92
C ASP A 94 2.17 -6.37 12.46
N PRO A 95 3.08 -6.41 11.47
CA PRO A 95 2.70 -6.50 10.07
C PRO A 95 1.98 -7.80 9.73
N ARG A 96 2.16 -8.88 10.51
CA ARG A 96 1.44 -10.15 10.34
C ARG A 96 -0.06 -10.02 10.59
N ILE A 97 -0.48 -9.03 11.39
CA ILE A 97 -1.89 -8.71 11.63
C ILE A 97 -2.35 -7.64 10.65
N LEU A 98 -1.52 -6.60 10.45
CA LEU A 98 -1.89 -5.42 9.68
C LEU A 98 -2.19 -5.72 8.21
N ILE A 99 -1.50 -6.69 7.57
CA ILE A 99 -1.81 -7.04 6.18
C ILE A 99 -3.26 -7.52 6.03
N PHE A 100 -3.74 -8.35 6.95
CA PHE A 100 -5.10 -8.88 6.91
C PHE A 100 -6.13 -7.81 7.28
N THR A 101 -5.78 -6.92 8.22
CA THR A 101 -6.63 -5.75 8.53
C THR A 101 -6.81 -4.88 7.30
N CYS A 102 -5.74 -4.59 6.55
CA CYS A 102 -5.80 -3.79 5.33
C CYS A 102 -6.61 -4.49 4.23
N ILE A 103 -6.50 -5.81 4.07
CA ILE A 103 -7.29 -6.59 3.11
C ILE A 103 -8.78 -6.52 3.46
N ILE A 104 -9.17 -6.76 4.71
CA ILE A 104 -10.58 -6.70 5.13
C ILE A 104 -11.15 -5.29 4.93
N LEU A 105 -10.39 -4.26 5.34
CA LEU A 105 -10.80 -2.87 5.12
C LEU A 105 -10.95 -2.55 3.64
N ALA A 106 -10.01 -2.97 2.79
CA ALA A 106 -10.10 -2.76 1.35
C ALA A 106 -11.34 -3.42 0.74
N ILE A 107 -11.65 -4.67 1.12
CA ILE A 107 -12.87 -5.36 0.69
C ILE A 107 -14.12 -4.56 1.07
N LYS A 108 -14.15 -3.99 2.28
CA LYS A 108 -15.26 -3.16 2.75
C LYS A 108 -15.35 -1.82 1.99
N LEU A 109 -14.23 -1.13 1.83
CA LEU A 109 -14.16 0.19 1.20
C LEU A 109 -14.52 0.14 -0.29
N GLU A 110 -14.09 -0.90 -0.99
CA GLU A 110 -14.43 -1.12 -2.40
C GLU A 110 -15.87 -1.64 -2.61
N GLY A 111 -16.66 -1.81 -1.54
CA GLY A 111 -18.06 -2.22 -1.63
C GLY A 111 -18.29 -3.73 -1.79
N TYR A 112 -17.25 -4.55 -1.59
CA TYR A 112 -17.31 -6.01 -1.76
C TYR A 112 -17.60 -6.77 -0.45
N GLY A 113 -17.81 -6.08 0.68
CA GLY A 113 -17.98 -6.72 2.00
C GLY A 113 -19.10 -7.77 2.12
N ARG A 114 -20.14 -7.72 1.26
CA ARG A 114 -21.21 -8.72 1.24
C ARG A 114 -20.86 -10.00 0.47
N LEU A 115 -19.82 -9.94 -0.37
CA LEU A 115 -19.39 -11.05 -1.23
C LEU A 115 -18.43 -12.00 -0.51
N TYR A 116 -17.81 -11.55 0.57
CA TYR A 116 -16.81 -12.31 1.32
C TYR A 116 -17.27 -12.51 2.76
N LYS A 117 -17.51 -13.76 3.16
CA LYS A 117 -17.64 -14.10 4.58
C LYS A 117 -16.24 -14.25 5.16
N ILE A 118 -15.86 -13.35 6.06
CA ILE A 118 -14.49 -13.24 6.59
C ILE A 118 -13.95 -14.58 7.11
N ASN A 119 -14.73 -15.32 7.88
CA ASN A 119 -14.31 -16.61 8.44
C ASN A 119 -14.05 -17.67 7.36
N GLU A 120 -14.86 -17.71 6.29
CA GLU A 120 -14.66 -18.63 5.16
C GLU A 120 -13.50 -18.15 4.29
N PHE A 121 -13.31 -16.84 4.16
CA PHE A 121 -12.24 -16.25 3.35
C PHE A 121 -10.85 -16.56 3.90
N PHE A 122 -10.71 -16.65 5.23
CA PHE A 122 -9.44 -16.93 5.92
C PHE A 122 -9.36 -18.35 6.52
N SER A 123 -10.21 -19.28 6.10
CA SER A 123 -10.29 -20.62 6.72
C SER A 123 -9.05 -21.50 6.54
N ASP A 124 -8.20 -21.16 5.57
CA ASP A 124 -6.98 -21.86 5.18
C ASP A 124 -5.71 -21.31 5.85
N ILE A 125 -5.84 -20.29 6.70
CA ILE A 125 -4.71 -19.69 7.42
C ILE A 125 -5.02 -19.58 8.91
N ASP A 126 -4.00 -19.82 9.73
CA ASP A 126 -4.10 -19.66 11.18
C ASP A 126 -3.87 -18.20 11.58
N ILE A 127 -4.95 -17.43 11.60
CA ILE A 127 -4.92 -16.02 12.00
C ILE A 127 -5.91 -15.73 13.13
N ASN A 128 -5.49 -14.84 14.03
CA ASN A 128 -6.37 -14.34 15.08
C ASN A 128 -7.27 -13.22 14.52
N LEU A 129 -8.43 -13.60 14.00
CA LEU A 129 -9.39 -12.66 13.39
C LEU A 129 -9.85 -11.56 14.35
N ASP A 130 -10.02 -11.87 15.64
CA ASP A 130 -10.42 -10.86 16.63
C ASP A 130 -9.40 -9.72 16.70
N LYS A 131 -8.10 -10.06 16.75
CA LYS A 131 -7.02 -9.05 16.70
C LYS A 131 -7.02 -8.30 15.38
N VAL A 132 -7.25 -8.97 14.26
CA VAL A 132 -7.31 -8.31 12.94
C VAL A 132 -8.41 -7.25 12.92
N LEU A 133 -9.60 -7.60 13.44
CA LEU A 133 -10.75 -6.71 13.53
C LEU A 133 -10.54 -5.57 14.54
N GLU A 134 -9.88 -5.83 15.67
CA GLU A 134 -9.50 -4.78 16.64
C GLU A 134 -8.62 -3.68 16.01
N HIS A 135 -7.83 -4.02 15.00
CA HIS A 135 -6.95 -3.06 14.32
C HIS A 135 -7.65 -2.24 13.22
N GLU A 136 -8.91 -2.55 12.85
CA GLU A 136 -9.62 -1.78 11.80
C GLU A 136 -9.71 -0.30 12.14
N ASN A 137 -10.21 0.01 13.35
CA ASN A 137 -10.33 1.38 13.79
C ASN A 137 -8.97 2.05 13.99
N VAL A 138 -7.93 1.28 14.34
CA VAL A 138 -6.56 1.79 14.48
C VAL A 138 -6.05 2.26 13.11
N VAL A 139 -6.20 1.44 12.07
CA VAL A 139 -5.81 1.82 10.70
C VAL A 139 -6.56 3.06 10.25
N CYS A 140 -7.89 3.07 10.36
CA CYS A 140 -8.69 4.22 9.95
C CYS A 140 -8.30 5.50 10.70
N SER A 141 -8.06 5.40 12.02
CA SER A 141 -7.68 6.55 12.84
C SER A 141 -6.28 7.07 12.51
N SER A 142 -5.29 6.19 12.30
CA SER A 142 -3.93 6.58 11.89
C SER A 142 -3.90 7.29 10.53
N LEU A 143 -4.90 7.03 9.68
CA LEU A 143 -5.07 7.69 8.38
C LEU A 143 -5.93 8.97 8.46
N ASP A 144 -6.32 9.45 9.64
CA ASP A 144 -7.28 10.54 9.83
C ASP A 144 -8.61 10.32 9.07
N PHE A 145 -9.01 9.06 8.90
CA PHE A 145 -10.16 8.63 8.09
C PHE A 145 -10.11 9.09 6.62
N GLU A 146 -8.92 9.35 6.08
CA GLU A 146 -8.72 9.65 4.66
C GLU A 146 -8.69 8.39 3.80
N LEU A 147 -9.88 7.83 3.58
CA LEU A 147 -10.10 6.55 2.90
C LEU A 147 -10.48 6.70 1.41
N ASN A 148 -10.41 7.93 0.89
CA ASN A 148 -10.60 8.20 -0.54
C ASN A 148 -9.26 8.10 -1.26
N PHE A 149 -9.08 7.00 -1.99
CA PHE A 149 -7.87 6.72 -2.76
C PHE A 149 -8.07 7.01 -4.24
N LEU A 150 -6.96 7.24 -4.94
CA LEU A 150 -6.91 7.39 -6.38
C LEU A 150 -6.22 6.14 -6.92
N TYR A 151 -6.83 5.48 -7.91
CA TYR A 151 -6.37 4.18 -8.40
C TYR A 151 -5.78 4.24 -9.80
N THR A 152 -4.99 3.22 -10.13
CA THR A 152 -4.44 3.03 -11.45
C THR A 152 -5.50 2.55 -12.45
N LYS A 153 -6.53 1.83 -12.00
CA LYS A 153 -7.58 1.23 -12.85
C LYS A 153 -8.20 2.20 -13.86
N GLU A 154 -8.67 3.36 -13.41
CA GLU A 154 -9.31 4.36 -14.27
C GLU A 154 -8.32 4.92 -15.30
N CYS A 155 -7.05 5.05 -14.89
CA CYS A 155 -5.97 5.51 -15.76
C CYS A 155 -5.65 4.46 -16.83
N ILE A 156 -5.57 3.18 -16.47
CA ILE A 156 -5.34 2.08 -17.41
C ILE A 156 -6.49 1.97 -18.41
N PHE A 157 -7.74 2.12 -17.96
CA PHE A 157 -8.90 2.13 -18.85
C PHE A 157 -8.83 3.27 -19.87
N TYR A 158 -8.47 4.48 -19.42
CA TYR A 158 -8.25 5.61 -20.33
C TYR A 158 -7.14 5.32 -21.35
N LEU A 159 -6.00 4.78 -20.89
CA LEU A 159 -4.87 4.44 -21.75
C LEU A 159 -5.22 3.39 -22.79
N LYS A 160 -5.98 2.35 -22.41
CA LYS A 160 -6.51 1.34 -23.33
C LYS A 160 -7.34 1.98 -24.45
N ASN A 161 -8.26 2.88 -24.11
CA ASN A 161 -9.10 3.54 -25.12
C ASN A 161 -8.26 4.41 -26.07
N GLN A 162 -7.28 5.16 -25.55
CA GLN A 162 -6.37 5.93 -26.40
C GLN A 162 -5.53 5.03 -27.31
N PHE A 163 -5.11 3.88 -26.80
CA PHE A 163 -4.34 2.92 -27.56
C PHE A 163 -5.14 2.27 -28.69
N LEU A 164 -6.41 1.94 -28.44
CA LEU A 164 -7.33 1.49 -29.50
C LEU A 164 -7.47 2.54 -30.60
N ASN A 165 -7.61 3.83 -30.24
CA ASN A 165 -7.65 4.91 -31.21
C ASN A 165 -6.35 5.01 -32.04
N TYR A 166 -5.20 4.80 -31.40
CA TYR A 166 -3.90 4.75 -32.07
C TYR A 166 -3.83 3.59 -33.07
N ILE A 167 -4.24 2.38 -32.65
CA ILE A 167 -4.24 1.19 -33.50
C ILE A 167 -5.13 1.42 -34.71
N ASN A 168 -6.36 1.91 -34.52
CA ASN A 168 -7.30 2.15 -35.61
C ASN A 168 -6.77 3.21 -36.60
N LYS A 169 -6.08 4.25 -36.10
CA LYS A 169 -5.53 5.30 -36.96
C LYS A 169 -4.32 4.85 -37.78
N TYR A 170 -3.43 4.05 -37.19
CA TYR A 170 -2.10 3.80 -37.77
C TYR A 170 -1.85 2.37 -38.23
N ILE A 171 -2.52 1.38 -37.63
CA ILE A 171 -2.24 -0.04 -37.85
C ILE A 171 -3.41 -0.70 -38.58
N ASN A 172 -4.64 -0.54 -38.08
CA ASN A 172 -5.84 -1.16 -38.62
C ASN A 172 -6.63 -0.20 -39.51
N LYS A 173 -5.97 0.44 -40.49
CA LYS A 173 -6.59 1.47 -41.35
C LYS A 173 -7.76 0.95 -42.17
N ASP A 174 -7.70 -0.32 -42.58
CA ASP A 174 -8.70 -0.94 -43.47
C ASP A 174 -9.78 -1.74 -42.71
N ASN A 175 -9.77 -1.72 -41.36
CA ASN A 175 -10.71 -2.44 -40.48
C ASN A 175 -10.81 -3.97 -40.68
N GLU A 176 -9.87 -4.60 -41.39
CA GLU A 176 -9.96 -6.02 -41.77
C GLU A 176 -9.83 -6.99 -40.57
N VAL A 177 -9.18 -6.59 -39.47
CA VAL A 177 -8.82 -7.51 -38.36
C VAL A 177 -9.23 -6.97 -36.98
N LYS A 178 -10.47 -6.49 -36.83
CA LYS A 178 -10.96 -5.91 -35.54
C LYS A 178 -10.75 -6.83 -34.33
N ASN A 179 -11.11 -8.10 -34.43
CA ASN A 179 -11.13 -9.00 -33.28
C ASN A 179 -9.72 -9.40 -32.76
N SER A 180 -8.64 -9.27 -33.55
CA SER A 180 -7.31 -9.69 -33.08
C SER A 180 -6.63 -8.64 -32.20
N PHE A 181 -6.84 -7.34 -32.50
CA PHE A 181 -6.23 -6.26 -31.74
C PHE A 181 -6.92 -5.99 -30.40
N GLU A 182 -8.23 -6.24 -30.32
CA GLU A 182 -8.97 -6.14 -29.04
C GLU A 182 -8.40 -7.12 -27.99
N ASN A 183 -8.15 -8.37 -28.38
CA ASN A 183 -7.52 -9.37 -27.51
C ASN A 183 -6.13 -8.94 -27.03
N ILE A 184 -5.33 -8.32 -27.90
CA ILE A 184 -4.00 -7.79 -27.53
C ILE A 184 -4.15 -6.64 -26.53
N CYS A 185 -5.09 -5.72 -26.76
CA CYS A 185 -5.37 -4.62 -25.85
C CYS A 185 -5.87 -5.12 -24.48
N ASP A 186 -6.69 -6.16 -24.46
CA ASP A 186 -7.16 -6.79 -23.22
C ASP A 186 -6.01 -7.45 -22.46
N LYS A 187 -5.13 -8.18 -23.16
CA LYS A 187 -3.93 -8.75 -22.56
C LYS A 187 -3.02 -7.66 -21.97
N ILE A 188 -2.77 -6.58 -22.70
CA ILE A 188 -1.99 -5.43 -22.22
C ILE A 188 -2.67 -4.81 -21.00
N TYR A 189 -4.00 -4.64 -21.02
CA TYR A 189 -4.76 -4.08 -19.91
C TYR A 189 -4.61 -4.92 -18.63
N VAL A 190 -4.84 -6.24 -18.73
CA VAL A 190 -4.75 -7.17 -17.60
C VAL A 190 -3.32 -7.19 -17.04
N ASN A 191 -2.31 -7.36 -17.89
CA ASN A 191 -0.91 -7.37 -17.46
C ASN A 191 -0.50 -6.04 -16.83
N THR A 192 -0.94 -4.91 -17.39
CA THR A 192 -0.68 -3.57 -16.82
C THR A 192 -1.24 -3.47 -15.41
N SER A 193 -2.48 -3.94 -15.21
CA SER A 193 -3.11 -3.93 -13.88
C SER A 193 -2.29 -4.71 -12.86
N LEU A 194 -1.78 -5.89 -13.21
CA LEU A 194 -0.97 -6.72 -12.31
C LEU A 194 0.41 -6.09 -12.04
N GLU A 195 1.06 -5.54 -13.06
CA GLU A 195 2.36 -4.88 -12.91
C GLU A 195 2.28 -3.58 -12.10
N CYS A 196 1.17 -2.84 -12.17
CA CYS A 196 0.92 -1.69 -11.30
C CYS A 196 0.91 -2.09 -9.82
N LEU A 197 0.26 -3.21 -9.47
CA LEU A 197 0.23 -3.69 -8.09
C LEU A 197 1.63 -4.01 -7.57
N LYS A 198 2.42 -4.76 -8.35
CA LYS A 198 3.81 -5.07 -8.00
C LYS A 198 4.60 -3.80 -7.77
N LEU A 199 4.50 -2.81 -8.67
CA LEU A 199 5.23 -1.56 -8.54
C LEU A 199 4.80 -0.73 -7.31
N LEU A 200 3.51 -0.80 -6.93
CA LEU A 200 2.96 -0.13 -5.74
C LEU A 200 3.38 -0.79 -4.42
N GLU A 201 3.83 -2.05 -4.43
CA GLU A 201 4.46 -2.68 -3.26
C GLU A 201 5.65 -1.83 -2.77
N ASN A 202 6.35 -1.16 -3.69
CA ASN A 202 7.38 -0.19 -3.36
C ASN A 202 6.79 1.01 -2.59
N PHE A 203 7.11 1.05 -1.30
CA PHE A 203 6.66 2.07 -0.36
C PHE A 203 6.83 3.50 -0.88
N PHE A 204 7.99 3.86 -1.46
CA PHE A 204 8.26 5.22 -1.90
C PHE A 204 7.48 5.61 -3.16
N ILE A 205 7.23 4.65 -4.06
CA ILE A 205 6.53 4.91 -5.32
C ILE A 205 5.09 5.32 -5.04
N THR A 206 4.43 4.68 -4.06
CA THR A 206 3.08 5.03 -3.60
C THR A 206 2.92 6.52 -3.25
N PHE A 207 4.01 7.17 -2.83
CA PHE A 207 4.00 8.53 -2.31
C PHE A 207 4.65 9.58 -3.23
N THR A 208 5.37 9.15 -4.28
CA THR A 208 6.13 10.06 -5.15
C THR A 208 5.66 10.06 -6.61
N TYR A 209 4.84 9.08 -7.00
CA TYR A 209 4.26 8.99 -8.33
C TYR A 209 2.74 8.92 -8.26
N THR A 210 2.10 9.63 -9.17
CA THR A 210 0.63 9.58 -9.31
C THR A 210 0.21 8.25 -9.94
N PRO A 211 -1.03 7.77 -9.68
CA PRO A 211 -1.55 6.58 -10.33
C PRO A 211 -1.49 6.65 -11.87
N ALA A 212 -1.67 7.84 -12.45
CA ALA A 212 -1.55 8.06 -13.89
C ALA A 212 -0.13 7.82 -14.41
N GLN A 213 0.90 8.26 -13.67
CA GLN A 213 2.31 8.03 -14.05
C GLN A 213 2.68 6.55 -13.95
N ILE A 214 2.23 5.88 -12.88
CA ILE A 214 2.44 4.44 -12.66
C ILE A 214 1.75 3.64 -13.78
N ALA A 215 0.47 3.91 -14.04
CA ALA A 215 -0.30 3.27 -15.10
C ALA A 215 0.35 3.49 -16.47
N LEU A 216 0.76 4.72 -16.80
CA LEU A 216 1.41 5.03 -18.07
C LEU A 216 2.70 4.23 -18.26
N TYR A 217 3.57 4.20 -17.25
CA TYR A 217 4.81 3.43 -17.30
C TYR A 217 4.54 1.93 -17.54
N CYS A 218 3.69 1.31 -16.71
CA CYS A 218 3.37 -0.12 -16.82
C CYS A 218 2.72 -0.44 -18.17
N PHE A 219 1.85 0.44 -18.67
CA PHE A 219 1.16 0.26 -19.95
C PHE A 219 2.13 0.33 -21.13
N ILE A 220 3.03 1.32 -21.15
CA ILE A 220 4.06 1.47 -22.19
C ILE A 220 5.02 0.28 -22.18
N ASN A 221 5.42 -0.21 -21.01
CA ASN A 221 6.25 -1.41 -20.92
C ASN A 221 5.53 -2.64 -21.49
N ASN A 222 4.24 -2.80 -21.18
CA ASN A 222 3.44 -3.91 -21.71
C ASN A 222 3.20 -3.82 -23.21
N ILE A 223 3.05 -2.61 -23.79
CA ILE A 223 3.03 -2.42 -25.24
C ILE A 223 4.33 -2.91 -25.85
N LYS A 224 5.48 -2.50 -25.30
CA LYS A 224 6.81 -2.89 -25.81
C LYS A 224 7.08 -4.40 -25.73
N ILE A 225 6.47 -5.10 -24.79
CA ILE A 225 6.61 -6.55 -24.61
C ILE A 225 5.65 -7.33 -25.51
N ASN A 226 4.40 -6.88 -25.61
CA ASN A 226 3.33 -7.65 -26.23
C ASN A 226 2.97 -7.19 -27.65
N PHE A 227 3.45 -6.02 -28.10
CA PHE A 227 3.07 -5.45 -29.39
C PHE A 227 4.14 -4.56 -30.04
N ASN A 228 5.26 -5.20 -30.41
CA ASN A 228 6.50 -4.54 -30.86
C ASN A 228 6.38 -3.67 -32.12
N ILE A 229 5.32 -3.83 -32.91
CA ILE A 229 5.08 -3.03 -34.13
C ILE A 229 4.70 -1.58 -33.76
N VAL A 230 4.24 -1.34 -32.53
CA VAL A 230 3.79 -0.02 -32.09
C VAL A 230 4.96 0.90 -31.77
N ASN A 231 4.93 2.10 -32.35
CA ASN A 231 5.77 3.20 -31.91
C ASN A 231 5.18 3.87 -30.65
N ALA A 232 5.67 3.45 -29.49
CA ALA A 232 5.24 3.96 -28.18
C ALA A 232 5.46 5.46 -28.01
N ASP A 233 6.57 6.02 -28.53
CA ASP A 233 6.86 7.46 -28.44
C ASP A 233 5.82 8.27 -29.21
N LYS A 234 5.46 7.83 -30.42
CA LYS A 234 4.39 8.44 -31.22
C LYS A 234 3.03 8.34 -30.52
N PHE A 235 2.73 7.21 -29.88
CA PHE A 235 1.51 7.04 -29.10
C PHE A 235 1.43 8.06 -27.96
N ILE A 236 2.48 8.19 -27.15
CA ILE A 236 2.50 9.17 -26.03
C ILE A 236 2.36 10.59 -26.58
N LEU A 237 3.14 10.96 -27.60
CA LEU A 237 3.12 12.31 -28.15
C LEU A 237 1.74 12.69 -28.70
N GLU A 238 1.13 11.84 -29.53
CA GLU A 238 -0.11 12.22 -30.20
C GLU A 238 -1.36 12.02 -29.34
N PHE A 239 -1.44 10.91 -28.59
CA PHE A 239 -2.68 10.49 -27.92
C PHE A 239 -2.71 10.77 -26.42
N ILE A 240 -1.55 11.00 -25.81
CA ILE A 240 -1.46 11.32 -24.38
C ILE A 240 -1.18 12.80 -24.17
N THR A 241 -0.23 13.38 -24.93
CA THR A 241 0.16 14.79 -24.77
C THR A 241 -0.43 15.73 -25.81
N ASN A 242 -1.24 15.24 -26.74
CA ASN A 242 -1.86 16.03 -27.81
C ASN A 242 -0.84 16.88 -28.59
N ASN A 243 0.29 16.27 -28.96
CA ASN A 243 1.43 16.87 -29.64
C ASN A 243 2.22 17.93 -28.82
N ASN A 244 2.01 18.01 -27.52
CA ASN A 244 2.82 18.86 -26.65
C ASN A 244 4.20 18.21 -26.40
N GLN A 245 5.23 18.75 -27.06
CA GLN A 245 6.61 18.26 -26.99
C GLN A 245 7.25 18.41 -25.61
N ILE A 246 6.97 19.52 -24.91
CA ILE A 246 7.53 19.78 -23.57
C ILE A 246 6.97 18.75 -22.58
N LEU A 247 5.65 18.52 -22.63
CA LEU A 247 5.00 17.53 -21.79
C LEU A 247 5.45 16.11 -22.13
N PHE A 248 5.59 15.79 -23.42
CA PHE A 248 6.12 14.51 -23.89
C PHE A 248 7.50 14.23 -23.30
N GLN A 249 8.43 15.18 -23.39
CA GLN A 249 9.78 14.99 -22.84
C GLN A 249 9.77 14.83 -21.32
N LYS A 250 8.93 15.60 -20.60
CA LYS A 250 8.77 15.46 -19.14
C LYS A 250 8.24 14.07 -18.76
N LEU A 251 7.24 13.55 -19.48
CA LEU A 251 6.69 12.22 -19.24
C LEU A 251 7.71 11.13 -19.56
N LYS A 252 8.45 11.26 -20.67
CA LYS A 252 9.51 10.31 -21.05
C LYS A 252 10.59 10.21 -19.97
N ASN A 253 11.10 11.35 -19.49
CA ASN A 253 12.07 11.37 -18.40
C ASN A 253 11.51 10.67 -17.14
N LYS A 254 10.23 10.89 -16.81
CA LYS A 254 9.59 10.22 -15.65
C LYS A 254 9.41 8.71 -15.85
N ILE A 255 9.11 8.26 -17.06
CA ILE A 255 9.05 6.84 -17.42
C ILE A 255 10.43 6.20 -17.25
N ASP A 256 11.50 6.86 -17.70
CA ASP A 256 12.87 6.37 -17.59
C ASP A 256 13.33 6.31 -16.12
N GLU A 257 13.04 7.35 -15.32
CA GLU A 257 13.28 7.35 -13.87
C GLU A 257 12.54 6.19 -13.17
N LEU A 258 11.27 5.96 -13.52
CA LEU A 258 10.47 4.89 -12.93
C LEU A 258 10.94 3.51 -13.37
N HIS A 259 11.52 3.38 -14.58
CA HIS A 259 12.11 2.13 -15.06
C HIS A 259 13.28 1.67 -14.20
N ILE A 260 14.16 2.60 -13.80
CA ILE A 260 15.29 2.29 -12.90
C ILE A 260 14.75 1.80 -11.56
N LYS A 261 13.81 2.53 -10.96
CA LYS A 261 13.20 2.17 -9.68
C LYS A 261 12.46 0.83 -9.74
N TYR A 262 11.78 0.55 -10.85
CA TYR A 262 11.12 -0.72 -11.09
C TYR A 262 12.12 -1.87 -11.06
N LYS A 263 13.25 -1.75 -11.76
CA LYS A 263 14.29 -2.80 -11.79
C LYS A 263 14.84 -3.06 -10.39
N ASP A 264 15.27 -2.02 -9.69
CA ASP A 264 15.81 -2.14 -8.32
C ASP A 264 14.79 -2.82 -7.38
N HIS A 265 13.52 -2.44 -7.50
CA HIS A 265 12.45 -3.02 -6.71
C HIS A 265 12.20 -4.49 -7.07
N PHE A 266 12.15 -4.82 -8.36
CA PHE A 266 11.86 -6.16 -8.84
C PHE A 266 12.99 -7.14 -8.50
N ASP A 267 14.24 -6.70 -8.59
CA ASP A 267 15.40 -7.49 -8.18
C ASP A 267 15.33 -7.83 -6.69
N LEU A 268 14.99 -6.86 -5.82
CA LEU A 268 14.78 -7.12 -4.40
C LEU A 268 13.57 -8.02 -4.16
N ARG A 269 12.46 -7.77 -4.84
CA ARG A 269 11.21 -8.56 -4.73
C ARG A 269 11.45 -10.03 -5.03
N ASN A 270 12.26 -10.34 -6.05
CA ASN A 270 12.60 -11.71 -6.42
C ASN A 270 13.39 -12.46 -5.34
N THR A 271 14.02 -11.74 -4.40
CA THR A 271 14.73 -12.38 -3.27
C THR A 271 13.81 -12.81 -2.13
N PHE A 272 12.52 -12.42 -2.14
CA PHE A 272 11.62 -12.68 -1.02
C PHE A 272 11.16 -14.13 -0.92
N ASP A 273 11.27 -14.89 -2.00
CA ASP A 273 11.02 -16.33 -1.99
C ASP A 273 12.28 -17.13 -1.59
N ASP A 274 13.43 -16.47 -1.42
CA ASP A 274 14.67 -17.12 -0.99
C ASP A 274 14.65 -17.43 0.51
N GLU A 275 15.12 -18.62 0.87
CA GLU A 275 15.22 -19.06 2.28
C GLU A 275 16.06 -18.10 3.13
N ASN A 276 17.17 -17.60 2.58
CA ASN A 276 18.06 -16.67 3.27
C ASN A 276 17.36 -15.36 3.64
N THR A 277 16.59 -14.81 2.71
CA THR A 277 15.85 -13.57 2.95
C THR A 277 14.73 -13.79 3.96
N THR A 278 13.99 -14.89 3.81
CA THR A 278 12.91 -15.27 4.74
C THR A 278 13.46 -15.45 6.16
N LYS A 279 14.63 -16.07 6.31
CA LYS A 279 15.32 -16.21 7.60
C LYS A 279 15.68 -14.86 8.23
N GLN A 280 16.27 -13.93 7.47
CA GLN A 280 16.59 -12.58 7.96
C GLN A 280 15.36 -11.80 8.43
N ILE A 281 14.24 -11.95 7.71
CA ILE A 281 12.97 -11.34 8.09
C ILE A 281 12.43 -12.00 9.37
N GLY A 282 12.54 -13.32 9.51
CA GLY A 282 12.21 -14.04 10.74
C GLY A 282 12.99 -13.52 11.94
N GLU A 283 14.31 -13.38 11.82
CA GLU A 283 15.17 -12.82 12.88
C GLU A 283 14.75 -11.39 13.26
N THR A 284 14.36 -10.57 12.28
CA THR A 284 13.86 -9.22 12.51
C THR A 284 12.53 -9.23 13.26
N LEU A 285 11.63 -10.16 12.91
CA LEU A 285 10.33 -10.32 13.56
C LEU A 285 10.46 -10.84 14.99
N ASP A 286 11.39 -11.75 15.26
CA ASP A 286 11.63 -12.27 16.61
C ASP A 286 12.01 -11.14 17.58
N MET A 287 12.89 -10.22 17.15
CA MET A 287 13.19 -9.01 17.91
C MET A 287 11.97 -8.10 18.09
N CYS A 288 11.08 -8.02 17.09
CA CYS A 288 9.83 -7.25 17.20
C CYS A 288 8.84 -7.88 18.19
N ILE A 289 8.79 -9.21 18.31
CA ILE A 289 7.90 -9.92 19.24
C ILE A 289 8.19 -9.52 20.68
N ASP A 290 9.46 -9.49 21.08
CA ASP A 290 9.87 -9.06 22.41
C ASP A 290 9.39 -7.63 22.73
N ILE A 291 9.49 -6.75 21.73
CA ILE A 291 9.01 -5.37 21.81
C ILE A 291 7.49 -5.33 21.98
N TYR A 292 6.74 -6.11 21.21
CA TYR A 292 5.28 -6.17 21.28
C TYR A 292 4.80 -6.64 22.66
N ASP A 293 5.48 -7.61 23.26
CA ASP A 293 5.14 -8.11 24.59
C ASP A 293 5.34 -7.05 25.68
N ILE A 294 6.41 -6.25 25.58
CA ILE A 294 6.63 -5.10 26.47
C ILE A 294 5.49 -4.07 26.30
N LEU A 295 5.11 -3.75 25.06
CA LEU A 295 4.03 -2.82 24.77
C LEU A 295 2.68 -3.31 25.30
N LYS A 296 2.38 -4.61 25.16
CA LYS A 296 1.16 -5.25 25.67
C LYS A 296 1.10 -5.16 27.20
N LYS A 297 2.20 -5.47 27.89
CA LYS A 297 2.31 -5.34 29.35
C LYS A 297 2.04 -3.90 29.81
N LYS A 298 2.61 -2.88 29.13
CA LYS A 298 2.32 -1.47 29.43
C LYS A 298 0.85 -1.10 29.26
N LYS A 299 0.19 -1.53 28.17
CA LYS A 299 -1.24 -1.27 27.93
C LYS A 299 -2.11 -1.90 29.03
N SER A 300 -1.78 -3.12 29.46
CA SER A 300 -2.49 -3.79 30.55
C SER A 300 -2.34 -3.06 31.90
N HIS A 301 -1.13 -2.58 32.22
CA HIS A 301 -0.86 -1.81 33.44
C HIS A 301 -1.54 -0.43 33.44
N LYS A 302 -1.64 0.23 32.28
CA LYS A 302 -2.42 1.48 32.17
C LYS A 302 -3.92 1.24 32.35
N LYS A 303 -4.48 0.16 31.78
CA LYS A 303 -5.88 -0.21 32.00
C LYS A 303 -6.15 -0.55 33.47
N SER A 304 -5.28 -1.32 34.14
CA SER A 304 -5.45 -1.65 35.56
C SER A 304 -5.32 -0.43 36.49
N LYS A 305 -4.39 0.50 36.20
CA LYS A 305 -4.31 1.78 36.93
C LYS A 305 -5.54 2.66 36.72
N LYS A 306 -6.07 2.75 35.49
CA LYS A 306 -7.30 3.51 35.19
C LYS A 306 -8.52 2.92 35.91
N ASN A 307 -8.64 1.60 35.98
CA ASN A 307 -9.70 0.94 36.75
C ASN A 307 -9.56 1.14 38.26
N LYS A 308 -8.34 1.12 38.81
CA LYS A 308 -8.11 1.44 40.24
C LYS A 308 -8.45 2.89 40.58
N LEU A 309 -8.08 3.85 39.73
CA LEU A 309 -8.44 5.27 39.90
C LEU A 309 -9.95 5.51 39.80
N ASN A 310 -10.63 4.82 38.88
CA ASN A 310 -12.08 4.90 38.77
C ASN A 310 -12.79 4.29 39.99
N ASN A 311 -12.29 3.17 40.53
CA ASN A 311 -12.85 2.56 41.74
C ASN A 311 -12.59 3.41 43.00
N GLN A 312 -11.43 4.05 43.11
CA GLN A 312 -11.16 4.99 44.21
C GLN A 312 -12.04 6.24 44.13
N ASN A 313 -12.33 6.73 42.92
CA ASN A 313 -13.25 7.85 42.72
C ASN A 313 -14.72 7.47 42.97
N SER A 314 -15.14 6.22 42.72
CA SER A 314 -16.48 5.75 43.10
C SER A 314 -16.60 5.56 44.62
N GLU A 315 -15.59 5.00 45.28
CA GLU A 315 -15.57 4.86 46.75
C GLU A 315 -15.54 6.21 47.48
N GLN A 316 -14.83 7.22 46.94
CA GLN A 316 -14.84 8.59 47.47
C GLN A 316 -16.18 9.33 47.25
N ASN A 317 -16.91 9.02 46.17
CA ASN A 317 -18.23 9.60 45.91
C ASN A 317 -19.33 8.93 46.73
N GLU A 318 -19.23 7.63 47.04
CA GLU A 318 -20.15 6.94 47.94
C GLU A 318 -19.95 7.35 49.40
N SER A 319 -18.70 7.51 49.85
CA SER A 319 -18.41 7.98 51.21
C SER A 319 -18.82 9.45 51.44
N LYS A 320 -18.73 10.32 50.42
CA LYS A 320 -19.30 11.68 50.49
C LYS A 320 -20.83 11.70 50.52
N LYS A 321 -21.51 10.78 49.84
CA LYS A 321 -22.99 10.64 49.91
C LYS A 321 -23.46 10.14 51.27
N MET A 322 -22.70 9.27 51.95
CA MET A 322 -23.05 8.84 53.32
C MET A 322 -22.80 9.93 54.38
N ALA A 323 -21.81 10.80 54.17
CA ALA A 323 -21.54 11.91 55.09
C ALA A 323 -22.56 13.07 55.00
N SER A 324 -23.34 13.15 53.92
CA SER A 324 -24.40 14.16 53.73
C SER A 324 -25.79 13.72 54.22
N ILE A 325 -25.90 12.54 54.85
CA ILE A 325 -27.17 11.96 55.36
C ILE A 325 -27.13 11.81 56.90
N LYS A 326 -26.41 12.67 57.60
CA LYS A 326 -26.44 12.71 59.07
C LYS A 326 -26.78 14.09 59.60
#